data_AF-A0A975G8Q1-F1
#
_entry.id   AF-A0A975G8Q1-F1
#
_cell.length_a   1.000
_cell.length_b   1.000
_cell.length_c   1.000
_cell.angle_alpha   90.00
_cell.angle_beta   90.00
_cell.angle_gamma   90.00
#
_symmetry.space_group_name_H-M   'P 1'
#
loop_
_entity.id
_entity.type
_entity.pdbx_description
1 polymer ?
#
loop_
_entity_poly.entity_id
_entity_poly.type
_entity_poly.pdbx_seq_one_letter_code
_entity_poly.pdbx_strand_id
1 'polypeptide(L)'
;MSEYLSNLREAIRELHGCESTHAGTSRVVEYFGEQKVWEGDVETFSLSGHPKAEEAFAWAFDNGEEPQYVAVLKLPPVKDPSDAVRASIASGAFY
;
A
#
# COMPACT_ATOMS: atom_id res chain seq x y z
N MET A 1 -6.23 -3.20 -17.86
CA MET A 1 -5.75 -2.73 -16.54
C MET A 1 -6.91 -2.00 -15.90
N SER A 2 -7.29 -2.37 -14.68
CA SER A 2 -8.29 -1.65 -13.90
C SER A 2 -7.79 -0.23 -13.59
N GLU A 3 -8.64 0.78 -13.71
CA GLU A 3 -8.31 2.18 -13.37
C GLU A 3 -7.70 2.29 -11.97
N TYR A 4 -8.19 1.49 -11.03
CA TYR A 4 -7.63 1.33 -9.68
C TYR A 4 -6.11 1.03 -9.65
N LEU A 5 -5.65 0.01 -10.39
CA LEU A 5 -4.24 -0.37 -10.42
C LEU A 5 -3.38 0.69 -11.13
N SER A 6 -3.96 1.41 -12.10
CA SER A 6 -3.29 2.54 -12.75
C SER A 6 -3.05 3.66 -11.75
N ASN A 7 -4.09 4.05 -11.00
CA ASN A 7 -3.99 5.12 -10.02
C ASN A 7 -3.00 4.77 -8.90
N LEU A 8 -2.95 3.51 -8.46
CA LEU A 8 -1.94 3.05 -7.50
C LEU A 8 -0.52 3.10 -8.06
N ARG A 9 -0.33 2.71 -9.33
CA ARG A 9 0.97 2.83 -10.00
C ARG A 9 1.40 4.29 -10.11
N GLU A 10 0.47 5.19 -10.43
CA GLU A 10 0.73 6.63 -10.48
C GLU A 10 1.09 7.17 -9.10
N ALA A 11 0.36 6.80 -8.05
CA ALA A 11 0.68 7.18 -6.68
C ALA A 11 2.09 6.70 -6.25
N ILE A 12 2.48 5.47 -6.58
CA ILE A 12 3.84 4.96 -6.33
C ILE A 12 4.87 5.79 -7.08
N ARG A 13 4.59 6.15 -8.34
CA ARG A 13 5.48 6.97 -9.16
C ARG A 13 5.64 8.38 -8.61
N GLU A 14 4.56 8.99 -8.12
CA GLU A 14 4.59 10.32 -7.53
C GLU A 14 5.29 10.34 -6.16
N LEU A 15 5.03 9.34 -5.31
CA LEU A 15 5.59 9.27 -3.96
C LEU A 15 7.05 8.80 -3.93
N HIS A 16 7.44 7.91 -4.84
CA HIS A 16 8.75 7.24 -4.81
C HIS A 16 9.60 7.44 -6.07
N GLY A 17 9.06 8.07 -7.12
CA GLY A 17 9.81 8.39 -8.34
C GLY A 17 10.23 7.18 -9.17
N CYS A 18 9.66 6.00 -8.93
CA CYS A 18 10.04 4.75 -9.58
C CYS A 18 8.87 4.15 -10.37
N GLU A 19 9.21 3.37 -11.40
CA GLU A 19 8.21 2.56 -12.09
C GLU A 19 7.87 1.33 -11.28
N SER A 20 6.61 0.92 -11.36
CA SER A 20 6.09 -0.23 -10.64
C SER A 20 5.18 -1.08 -11.52
N THR A 21 5.21 -2.39 -11.32
CA THR A 21 4.37 -3.36 -12.03
C THR A 21 3.59 -4.18 -11.02
N HIS A 22 2.29 -4.33 -11.23
CA HIS A 22 1.44 -5.13 -10.35
C HIS A 22 1.91 -6.59 -10.33
N ALA A 23 2.19 -7.09 -9.13
CA ALA A 23 2.71 -8.43 -8.88
C ALA A 23 1.67 -9.34 -8.23
N GLY A 24 0.72 -8.79 -7.47
CA GLY A 24 -0.36 -9.56 -6.87
C GLY A 24 -1.23 -8.77 -5.92
N THR A 25 -2.35 -9.37 -5.52
CA THR A 25 -3.32 -8.80 -4.59
C THR A 25 -3.38 -9.66 -3.34
N SER A 26 -3.34 -9.06 -2.16
CA SER A 26 -3.45 -9.73 -0.87
C SER A 26 -4.53 -9.08 -0.04
N ARG A 27 -5.55 -9.84 0.33
CA ARG A 27 -6.56 -9.36 1.28
C ARG A 27 -5.97 -9.34 2.68
N VAL A 28 -5.95 -8.16 3.29
CA VAL A 28 -5.41 -7.95 4.63
C VAL A 28 -6.55 -7.58 5.58
N VAL A 29 -6.52 -8.16 6.77
CA VAL A 29 -7.42 -7.82 7.86
C VAL A 29 -6.55 -7.52 9.07
N GLU A 30 -6.57 -6.28 9.53
CA GLU A 30 -5.77 -5.83 10.65
C GLU A 30 -6.64 -5.72 11.90
N TYR A 31 -6.16 -6.33 12.99
CA TYR A 31 -6.83 -6.37 14.29
C TYR A 31 -5.97 -5.66 15.33
N PHE A 32 -6.58 -4.77 16.10
CA PHE A 32 -5.97 -4.19 17.29
C PHE A 32 -6.69 -4.72 18.53
N GLY A 33 -6.04 -5.65 19.23
CA GLY A 33 -6.71 -6.45 20.26
C GLY A 33 -7.80 -7.33 19.64
N GLU A 34 -9.03 -7.17 20.13
CA GLU A 34 -10.21 -7.91 19.64
C GLU A 34 -11.00 -7.13 18.56
N GLN A 35 -10.59 -5.89 18.25
CA GLN A 35 -11.29 -5.03 17.30
C GLN A 35 -10.62 -5.07 15.93
N LYS A 36 -11.42 -5.32 14.89
CA LYS A 36 -10.99 -5.14 13.50
C LYS A 36 -10.83 -3.65 13.22
N VAL A 37 -9.59 -3.20 13.00
CA VAL A 37 -9.27 -1.79 12.74
C VAL A 37 -9.21 -1.47 11.27
N TRP A 38 -8.90 -2.45 10.43
CA TRP A 38 -8.85 -2.26 8.99
C TRP A 38 -9.12 -3.57 8.25
N GLU A 39 -9.77 -3.49 7.10
CA GLU A 39 -9.95 -4.61 6.17
C GLU A 39 -9.98 -4.08 4.74
N GLY A 40 -9.18 -4.68 3.87
CA GLY A 40 -9.11 -4.28 2.47
C GLY A 40 -8.11 -5.10 1.66
N ASP A 41 -8.12 -4.86 0.35
CA ASP A 41 -7.19 -5.49 -0.58
C ASP A 41 -5.94 -4.63 -0.75
N VAL A 42 -4.77 -5.22 -0.48
CA VAL A 42 -3.47 -4.59 -0.64
C VAL A 42 -2.80 -5.14 -1.89
N GLU A 43 -2.44 -4.23 -2.77
CA GLU A 43 -1.78 -4.56 -4.03
C GLU A 43 -0.26 -4.51 -3.86
N THR A 44 0.41 -5.57 -4.26
CA THR A 44 1.87 -5.64 -4.30
C THR A 44 2.34 -5.24 -5.68
N PHE A 45 3.32 -4.34 -5.74
CA PHE A 45 3.95 -3.90 -6.97
C PHE A 45 5.45 -4.15 -6.91
N SER A 46 6.00 -4.78 -7.93
CA SER A 46 7.45 -4.86 -8.11
C SER A 46 7.98 -3.53 -8.64
N LEU A 47 8.98 -2.97 -7.98
CA LEU A 47 9.62 -1.71 -8.33
C LEU A 47 10.80 -1.94 -9.25
N SER A 48 10.92 -1.11 -10.28
CA SER A 48 12.08 -1.10 -11.17
C SER A 48 12.85 0.22 -10.99
N GLY A 49 14.12 0.10 -10.59
CA GLY A 49 15.01 1.26 -10.42
C GLY A 49 15.02 1.93 -9.04
N HIS A 50 14.36 1.36 -8.03
CA HIS A 50 14.45 1.88 -6.66
C HIS A 50 15.69 1.31 -5.94
N PRO A 51 16.58 2.14 -5.35
CA PRO A 51 17.89 1.70 -4.87
C PRO A 51 17.86 0.84 -3.60
N LYS A 52 16.72 0.82 -2.90
CA LYS A 52 16.59 0.18 -1.58
C LYS A 52 15.54 -0.93 -1.51
N ALA A 53 14.53 -0.89 -2.38
CA ALA A 53 13.33 -1.71 -2.27
C ALA A 53 13.02 -2.32 -3.62
N GLU A 54 12.73 -3.62 -3.65
CA GLU A 54 12.36 -4.33 -4.88
C GLU A 54 10.84 -4.35 -5.08
N GLU A 55 10.07 -4.08 -4.03
CA GLU A 55 8.61 -4.12 -4.03
C GLU A 55 8.02 -2.99 -3.17
N ALA A 56 6.78 -2.63 -3.47
CA ALA A 56 5.95 -1.73 -2.69
C ALA A 56 4.55 -2.33 -2.52
N PHE A 57 3.90 -2.00 -1.42
CA PHE A 57 2.51 -2.31 -1.14
C PHE A 57 1.70 -1.03 -1.28
N ALA A 58 0.61 -1.08 -2.02
CA ALA A 58 -0.25 0.07 -2.23
C ALA A 58 -1.72 -0.34 -2.21
N TRP A 59 -2.57 0.56 -1.72
CA TRP A 59 -4.02 0.37 -1.69
C TRP A 59 -4.70 1.73 -1.67
N ALA A 60 -5.97 1.76 -2.07
CA ALA A 60 -6.82 2.92 -1.81
C ALA A 60 -7.71 2.65 -0.60
N PHE A 61 -8.03 3.70 0.13
CA PHE A 61 -9.10 3.67 1.11
C PHE A 61 -10.04 4.86 0.90
N ASP A 62 -11.31 4.66 1.21
CA ASP A 62 -12.33 5.68 1.11
C ASP A 62 -12.57 6.28 2.50
N ASN A 63 -12.43 7.60 2.62
CA ASN A 63 -12.72 8.34 3.86
C ASN A 63 -13.96 9.23 3.71
N GLY A 64 -14.85 8.94 2.76
CA GLY A 64 -16.11 9.67 2.54
C GLY A 64 -16.02 10.92 1.65
N GLU A 65 -14.84 11.29 1.15
CA GLU A 65 -14.65 12.41 0.20
C GLU A 65 -14.09 11.93 -1.13
N GLU A 66 -12.82 11.54 -1.15
CA GLU A 66 -12.09 11.06 -2.32
C GLU A 66 -11.23 9.84 -1.96
N PRO A 67 -11.01 8.90 -2.90
CA PRO A 67 -10.15 7.75 -2.66
C PRO A 67 -8.71 8.21 -2.38
N GLN A 68 -8.22 7.94 -1.18
CA GLN A 68 -6.85 8.23 -0.81
C GLN A 68 -5.97 7.03 -1.11
N TYR A 69 -4.90 7.27 -1.86
CA TYR A 69 -3.94 6.25 -2.25
C TYR A 69 -2.75 6.24 -1.28
N VAL A 70 -2.46 5.06 -0.74
CA VAL A 70 -1.30 4.83 0.13
C VAL A 70 -0.32 3.95 -0.62
N ALA A 71 0.96 4.28 -0.55
CA ALA A 71 2.06 3.43 -1.01
C ALA A 71 3.12 3.32 0.09
N VAL A 72 3.54 2.09 0.37
CA VAL A 72 4.54 1.74 1.39
C VAL A 72 5.58 0.84 0.76
N LEU A 73 6.85 1.23 0.85
CA LEU A 73 7.96 0.42 0.34
C LEU A 73 8.18 -0.82 1.21
N LYS A 74 8.51 -1.95 0.57
CA LYS A 74 8.94 -3.19 1.25
C LYS A 74 10.37 -3.02 1.77
N LEU A 75 10.50 -2.31 2.89
CA LEU A 75 11.75 -2.04 3.60
C LEU A 75 11.58 -2.35 5.08
N PRO A 76 12.61 -2.90 5.76
CA PRO A 76 12.53 -3.15 7.20
C PRO A 76 12.06 -1.90 7.97
N PRO A 77 11.03 -2.01 8.83
CA PRO A 77 10.43 -3.25 9.36
C PRO A 77 9.33 -3.91 8.50
N VAL A 78 8.90 -3.29 7.39
CA VAL A 78 7.82 -3.78 6.51
C VAL A 78 8.31 -4.93 5.64
N LYS A 79 7.79 -6.14 5.89
CA LYS A 79 8.13 -7.35 5.13
C LYS A 79 6.97 -7.86 4.30
N ASP A 80 5.74 -7.64 4.77
CA ASP A 80 4.52 -8.21 4.20
C ASP A 80 3.42 -7.14 4.09
N PRO A 81 2.35 -7.38 3.30
CA PRO A 81 1.22 -6.45 3.15
C PRO A 81 0.60 -6.00 4.48
N SER A 82 0.49 -6.91 5.47
CA SER A 82 0.00 -6.57 6.81
C SER A 82 0.90 -5.60 7.55
N ASP A 83 2.22 -5.73 7.44
CA ASP A 83 3.15 -4.78 8.04
C ASP A 83 3.03 -3.40 7.40
N ALA A 84 2.72 -3.33 6.10
CA ALA A 84 2.51 -2.07 5.40
C ALA A 84 1.25 -1.36 5.90
N VAL A 85 0.16 -2.10 6.10
CA VAL A 85 -1.07 -1.56 6.70
C VAL A 85 -0.81 -1.09 8.13
N ARG A 86 -0.09 -1.87 8.94
CA ARG A 86 0.30 -1.44 10.30
C ARG A 86 1.15 -0.19 10.29
N ALA A 87 2.12 -0.11 9.38
CA ALA A 87 3.02 1.03 9.26
C ALA A 87 2.25 2.30 8.87
N SER A 88 1.28 2.21 7.96
CA SER A 88 0.44 3.35 7.57
C SER A 88 -0.53 3.78 8.69
N ILE A 89 -1.09 2.85 9.45
CA ILE A 89 -1.85 3.17 10.67
C ILE A 89 -0.94 3.89 11.68
N ALA A 90 0.26 3.37 11.93
CA ALA A 90 1.20 3.98 12.86
C ALA A 90 1.69 5.36 12.42
N SER A 91 1.75 5.64 11.10
CA SER A 91 2.10 6.97 10.57
C SER A 91 0.94 7.96 10.58
N GLY A 92 -0.26 7.55 11.02
CA GLY A 92 -1.45 8.41 11.08
C GLY A 92 -2.16 8.58 9.74
N ALA A 93 -1.98 7.66 8.78
CA ALA A 93 -2.60 7.77 7.46
C ALA A 93 -4.14 7.63 7.48
N PHE A 94 -4.74 7.25 8.61
CA PHE A 94 -6.18 7.02 8.77
C PHE A 94 -6.85 7.94 9.80
N TYR A 95 -6.22 9.07 10.20
CA TYR A 95 -6.76 10.03 11.17
C TYR A 95 -7.04 11.40 10.57
#